data_AF-A0A959Y4S6-F1
#
_entry.id   AF-A0A959Y4S6-F1
#
_cell.length_a   1.000
_cell.length_b   1.000
_cell.length_c   1.000
_cell.angle_alpha   90.00
_cell.angle_beta   90.00
_cell.angle_gamma   90.00
#
_symmetry.space_group_name_H-M   'P 1'
#
loop_
_entity.id
_entity.type
_entity.pdbx_description
1 polymer ?
#
loop_
_entity_poly.entity_id
_entity_poly.type
_entity_poly.pdbx_seq_one_letter_code
_entity_poly.pdbx_strand_id
1 'polypeptide(L)'
;ASSIIPSGQPVHRPMGQTRPDPEAPPVFGPSRRLDFELEMAFITYSGKPLGERISLDEAEEHIFGLVLFNDWSARDMQTWEYVPLGPFLAKNFASSISTWVVTLDALEPFRT
;
A
#
# COMPACT_ATOMS: atom_id res chain seq x y z
N ALA A 1 -0.85 -5.68 -6.56
CA ALA A 1 -0.86 -4.73 -7.69
C ALA A 1 -2.26 -4.49 -8.25
N SER A 2 -3.07 -5.52 -8.50
CA SER A 2 -4.37 -5.39 -9.19
C SER A 2 -5.40 -4.44 -8.55
N SER A 3 -5.31 -4.20 -7.23
CA SER A 3 -6.24 -3.35 -6.46
C SER A 3 -5.74 -1.92 -6.21
N ILE A 4 -4.70 -1.49 -6.91
CA ILE A 4 -4.29 -0.08 -6.93
C ILE A 4 -5.25 0.67 -7.86
N ILE A 5 -5.94 1.68 -7.35
CA ILE A 5 -7.01 2.41 -8.04
C ILE A 5 -6.73 3.92 -8.05
N PRO A 6 -7.15 4.67 -9.10
CA PRO A 6 -6.95 6.11 -9.15
C PRO A 6 -7.77 6.85 -8.09
N SER A 7 -7.28 8.03 -7.70
CA SER A 7 -7.98 8.96 -6.83
C SER A 7 -9.42 9.23 -7.32
N GLY A 8 -10.35 9.33 -6.37
CA GLY A 8 -11.78 9.55 -6.63
C GLY A 8 -12.61 8.29 -6.82
N GLN A 9 -11.97 7.11 -6.99
CA GLN A 9 -12.70 5.84 -7.05
C GLN A 9 -13.22 5.43 -5.65
N PRO A 10 -14.52 5.14 -5.49
CA PRO A 10 -15.07 4.70 -4.21
C PRO A 10 -14.48 3.36 -3.75
N VAL A 11 -14.19 3.24 -2.45
CA VAL A 11 -13.71 2.01 -1.82
C VAL A 11 -14.85 1.35 -1.04
N HIS A 12 -15.15 0.10 -1.38
CA HIS A 12 -16.13 -0.69 -0.65
C HIS A 12 -15.50 -1.26 0.62
N ARG A 13 -16.19 -1.15 1.76
CA ARG A 13 -15.75 -1.75 3.03
C ARG A 13 -15.54 -3.26 2.84
N PRO A 14 -14.36 -3.82 3.19
CA PRO A 14 -14.11 -5.23 2.97
C PRO A 14 -14.94 -6.09 3.93
N MET A 15 -15.31 -7.27 3.43
CA MET A 15 -15.87 -8.36 4.22
C MET A 15 -14.74 -9.37 4.46
N GLY A 16 -14.60 -9.88 5.68
CA GLY A 16 -13.52 -10.80 6.00
C GLY A 16 -13.69 -11.49 7.34
N GLN A 17 -12.73 -12.35 7.66
CA GLN A 17 -12.64 -12.97 8.98
C GLN A 17 -12.02 -12.01 9.99
N THR A 18 -12.60 -11.96 11.17
CA THR A 18 -12.07 -11.22 12.32
C THR A 18 -12.21 -12.07 13.58
N ARG A 19 -11.41 -11.78 14.61
CA ARG A 19 -11.49 -12.45 15.91
C ARG A 19 -11.61 -11.43 17.04
N PRO A 20 -12.82 -10.86 17.26
CA PRO A 20 -13.02 -9.83 18.29
C PRO A 20 -12.94 -10.40 19.71
N ASP A 21 -13.32 -11.66 19.90
CA ASP A 21 -13.15 -12.40 21.14
C ASP A 21 -12.00 -13.42 20.95
N PRO A 22 -10.88 -13.28 21.68
CA PRO A 22 -9.77 -14.23 21.63
C PRO A 22 -10.16 -15.66 22.03
N GLU A 23 -11.19 -15.84 22.85
CA GLU A 23 -11.59 -17.16 23.37
C GLU A 23 -12.70 -17.83 22.53
N ALA A 24 -13.21 -17.14 21.50
CA ALA A 24 -14.22 -17.67 20.59
C ALA A 24 -13.64 -17.94 19.18
N PRO A 25 -14.33 -18.77 18.36
CA PRO A 25 -14.00 -18.91 16.94
C PRO A 25 -14.07 -17.57 16.17
N PRO A 26 -13.27 -17.38 15.11
CA PRO A 26 -13.36 -16.19 14.27
C PRO A 26 -14.72 -16.10 13.57
N VAL A 27 -15.14 -14.88 13.27
CA VAL A 27 -16.42 -14.57 12.63
C VAL A 27 -16.20 -13.90 11.29
N PHE A 28 -17.11 -14.13 10.34
CA PHE A 28 -17.13 -13.47 9.05
C PHE A 28 -18.10 -12.28 9.05
N GLY A 29 -17.67 -11.14 8.54
CA GLY A 29 -18.51 -9.95 8.47
C GLY A 29 -17.79 -8.73 7.90
N PRO A 30 -18.45 -7.55 7.88
CA PRO A 30 -17.80 -6.31 7.48
C PRO A 30 -16.74 -5.91 8.50
N SER A 31 -15.60 -5.40 8.02
CA SER A 31 -14.61 -4.80 8.91
C SER A 31 -15.24 -3.70 9.76
N ARG A 32 -14.91 -3.66 11.04
CA ARG A 32 -15.33 -2.68 12.04
C ARG A 32 -14.26 -1.62 12.30
N ARG A 33 -13.04 -1.83 11.81
CA ARG A 33 -11.89 -0.92 11.99
C ARG A 33 -11.23 -0.61 10.65
N LEU A 34 -12.00 0.04 9.77
CA LEU A 34 -11.51 0.54 8.49
C LEU A 34 -10.74 1.83 8.73
N ASP A 35 -9.57 1.95 8.10
CA ASP A 35 -8.58 2.99 8.35
C ASP A 35 -7.86 3.39 7.06
N PHE A 36 -7.25 4.57 7.07
CA PHE A 36 -6.39 5.06 5.99
C PHE A 36 -4.93 5.07 6.45
N GLU A 37 -4.00 4.97 5.51
CA GLU A 37 -2.57 5.18 5.78
C GLU A 37 -2.05 6.22 4.80
N LEU A 38 -1.61 7.36 5.31
CA LEU A 38 -1.01 8.40 4.49
C LEU A 38 0.41 7.98 4.11
N GLU A 39 0.62 7.72 2.83
CA GLU A 39 1.91 7.36 2.28
C GLU A 39 2.27 8.21 1.05
N MET A 40 3.54 8.15 0.67
CA MET A 40 4.01 8.51 -0.66
C MET A 40 4.62 7.28 -1.29
N ALA A 41 4.38 7.09 -2.59
CA ALA A 41 5.03 6.05 -3.37
C ALA A 41 5.87 6.69 -4.48
N PHE A 42 6.93 6.01 -4.89
CA PHE A 42 7.69 6.38 -6.06
C PHE A 42 7.47 5.38 -7.20
N ILE A 43 7.45 5.87 -8.42
CA ILE A 43 7.33 5.07 -9.64
C ILE A 43 8.73 4.79 -10.16
N THR A 44 9.03 3.53 -10.43
CA THR A 44 10.34 3.11 -10.96
C THR A 44 10.33 3.01 -12.47
N TYR A 45 11.50 3.18 -13.07
CA TYR A 45 11.77 2.64 -14.40
C TYR A 45 11.93 1.11 -14.34
N SER A 46 12.28 0.50 -15.49
CA SER A 46 12.77 -0.88 -15.51
C SER A 46 13.96 -1.03 -14.56
N GLY A 47 13.92 -2.06 -13.72
CA GLY A 47 15.06 -2.44 -12.89
C GLY A 47 16.14 -3.18 -13.69
N LYS A 48 17.11 -3.72 -12.97
CA LYS A 48 18.15 -4.59 -13.52
C LYS A 48 17.65 -6.04 -13.70
N PRO A 49 18.33 -6.86 -14.50
CA PRO A 49 18.05 -8.30 -14.59
C PRO A 49 18.05 -8.99 -13.23
N LEU A 50 17.31 -10.11 -13.14
CA LEU A 50 17.23 -10.90 -11.91
C LEU A 50 18.62 -11.35 -11.45
N GLY A 51 18.95 -11.06 -10.19
CA GLY A 51 20.24 -11.41 -9.58
C GLY A 51 21.24 -10.24 -9.56
N GLU A 52 21.01 -9.20 -10.34
CA GLU A 52 21.79 -7.96 -10.28
C GLU A 52 21.25 -7.01 -9.22
N ARG A 53 22.14 -6.16 -8.69
CA ARG A 53 21.82 -5.20 -7.63
C ARG A 53 21.89 -3.77 -8.18
N ILE A 54 20.93 -2.96 -7.77
CA ILE A 54 20.96 -1.50 -7.88
C ILE A 54 21.77 -0.99 -6.68
N SER A 55 22.88 -0.30 -6.93
CA SER A 55 23.70 0.35 -5.90
C SER A 55 22.98 1.57 -5.33
N LEU A 56 23.46 2.08 -4.19
CA LEU A 56 22.92 3.31 -3.62
C LEU A 56 23.14 4.51 -4.57
N ASP A 57 24.32 4.59 -5.19
CA ASP A 57 24.72 5.71 -6.06
C ASP A 57 23.84 5.82 -7.31
N GLU A 58 23.30 4.71 -7.81
CA GLU A 58 22.43 4.69 -9.00
C GLU A 58 20.92 4.61 -8.64
N ALA A 59 20.56 4.53 -7.35
CA ALA A 59 19.17 4.30 -6.93
C ALA A 59 18.20 5.38 -7.42
N GLU A 60 18.62 6.65 -7.39
CA GLU A 60 17.79 7.77 -7.86
C GLU A 60 17.55 7.74 -9.38
N GLU A 61 18.50 7.21 -10.15
CA GLU A 61 18.37 7.05 -11.61
C GLU A 61 17.24 6.08 -11.99
N HIS A 62 16.86 5.19 -11.05
CA HIS A 62 15.77 4.25 -11.23
C HIS A 62 14.40 4.78 -10.77
N ILE A 63 14.33 6.01 -10.24
CA ILE A 63 13.09 6.63 -9.74
C ILE A 63 12.63 7.69 -10.75
N PHE A 64 11.42 7.52 -11.29
CA PHE A 64 10.81 8.50 -12.20
C PHE A 64 10.21 9.69 -11.45
N GLY A 65 9.51 9.43 -10.35
CA GLY A 65 8.80 10.47 -9.60
C GLY A 65 7.91 9.92 -8.51
N LEU A 66 7.22 10.81 -7.81
CA LEU A 66 6.40 10.50 -6.64
C LEU A 66 4.92 10.77 -6.85
N VAL A 67 4.12 10.07 -6.07
CA VAL A 67 2.66 10.16 -5.98
C VAL A 67 2.22 10.17 -4.51
N LEU A 68 1.03 10.69 -4.24
CA LEU A 68 0.33 10.40 -2.99
C LEU A 68 -0.27 9.00 -3.05
N PHE A 69 -0.20 8.28 -1.94
CA PHE A 69 -0.68 6.92 -1.83
C PHE A 69 -1.48 6.75 -0.53
N ASN A 70 -2.63 6.09 -0.60
CA ASN A 70 -3.40 5.69 0.56
C ASN A 70 -3.54 4.17 0.60
N ASP A 71 -2.87 3.54 1.55
CA ASP A 71 -2.95 2.09 1.75
C ASP A 71 -4.08 1.73 2.72
N TRP A 72 -5.29 1.59 2.17
CA TRP A 72 -6.49 1.33 2.96
C TRP A 72 -6.34 0.05 3.77
N SER A 73 -6.78 0.12 5.03
CA SER A 73 -6.48 -0.91 6.01
C SER A 73 -7.72 -1.34 6.80
N ALA A 74 -7.96 -2.65 6.87
CA ALA A 74 -8.96 -3.23 7.76
C ALA A 74 -8.27 -3.82 9.00
N ARG A 75 -8.08 -3.01 10.05
CA ARG A 75 -7.20 -3.32 11.20
C ARG A 75 -7.59 -4.56 11.99
N ASP A 76 -8.89 -4.82 12.06
CA ASP A 76 -9.45 -5.99 12.72
C ASP A 76 -9.19 -7.30 11.95
N MET A 77 -9.28 -7.24 10.61
CA MET A 77 -8.84 -8.34 9.75
C MET A 77 -7.32 -8.52 9.86
N GLN A 78 -6.56 -7.42 9.82
CA GLN A 78 -5.10 -7.42 9.87
C GLN A 78 -4.58 -8.11 11.13
N THR A 79 -5.12 -7.72 12.29
CA THR A 79 -4.69 -8.26 13.59
C THR A 79 -4.89 -9.78 13.66
N TRP A 80 -5.94 -10.29 13.02
CA TRP A 80 -6.23 -11.73 12.99
C TRP A 80 -5.31 -12.50 12.04
N GLU A 81 -5.00 -11.94 10.86
CA GLU A 81 -4.30 -12.69 9.81
C GLU A 81 -2.76 -12.53 9.80
N TYR A 82 -2.21 -11.44 10.36
CA TYR A 82 -0.83 -11.03 10.03
C TYR A 82 0.28 -11.92 10.59
N VAL A 83 0.00 -12.74 11.61
CA VAL A 83 1.01 -13.63 12.18
C VAL A 83 0.92 -15.01 11.53
N PRO A 84 2.02 -15.58 11.03
CA PRO A 84 3.39 -15.05 11.01
C PRO A 84 3.79 -14.38 9.67
N LEU A 85 2.90 -14.34 8.68
CA LEU A 85 3.26 -14.10 7.28
C LEU A 85 3.11 -12.65 6.80
N GLY A 86 2.65 -11.76 7.68
CA GLY A 86 2.39 -10.36 7.40
C GLY A 86 0.96 -10.06 6.91
N PRO A 87 0.62 -8.77 6.71
CA PRO A 87 -0.70 -8.34 6.25
C PRO A 87 -1.06 -8.88 4.86
N PHE A 88 -2.32 -9.21 4.63
CA PHE A 88 -2.80 -9.77 3.36
C PHE A 88 -4.17 -9.22 2.94
N LEU A 89 -5.27 -9.86 3.32
CA LEU A 89 -6.63 -9.45 2.93
C LEU A 89 -7.04 -8.11 3.54
N ALA A 90 -6.42 -7.75 4.66
CA ALA A 90 -6.62 -6.48 5.33
C ALA A 90 -6.02 -5.29 4.60
N LYS A 91 -5.28 -5.50 3.50
CA LYS A 91 -4.63 -4.47 2.68
C LYS A 91 -4.99 -4.59 1.20
N ASN A 92 -5.13 -5.82 0.68
CA ASN A 92 -5.28 -6.03 -0.75
C ASN A 92 -6.65 -5.63 -1.34
N PHE A 93 -7.61 -5.16 -0.53
CA PHE A 93 -8.94 -4.79 -1.00
C PHE A 93 -8.98 -3.45 -1.74
N ALA A 94 -8.08 -2.51 -1.42
CA ALA A 94 -7.88 -1.28 -2.17
C ALA A 94 -6.61 -0.54 -1.71
N SER A 95 -5.86 0.03 -2.65
CA SER A 95 -4.92 1.11 -2.36
C SER A 95 -5.17 2.24 -3.37
N SER A 96 -5.28 3.49 -2.92
CA SER A 96 -5.57 4.63 -3.80
C SER A 96 -4.32 5.41 -4.15
N ILE A 97 -4.15 5.78 -5.41
CA ILE A 97 -2.99 6.54 -5.91
C ILE A 97 -3.43 7.86 -6.57
N SER A 98 -2.68 8.94 -6.36
CA SER A 98 -2.89 10.18 -7.12
C SER A 98 -2.60 9.99 -8.60
N THR A 99 -3.32 10.73 -9.46
CA THR A 99 -3.25 10.54 -10.92
C THR A 99 -2.10 11.29 -11.60
N TRP A 100 -1.39 12.15 -10.87
CA TRP A 100 -0.25 12.91 -11.37
C TRP A 100 1.02 12.46 -10.66
N VAL A 101 2.00 12.03 -11.45
CA VAL A 101 3.35 11.73 -10.96
C VAL A 101 4.17 13.01 -11.03
N VAL A 102 4.70 13.45 -9.89
CA VAL A 102 5.62 14.59 -9.83
C VAL A 102 7.04 14.04 -10.01
N THR A 103 7.75 14.49 -11.05
CA THR A 103 9.10 14.00 -11.34
C THR A 103 10.08 14.39 -10.26
N LEU A 104 11.15 13.60 -10.09
CA LEU A 104 12.22 13.96 -9.15
C LEU A 104 12.86 15.31 -9.49
N ASP A 105 13.07 15.61 -10.77
CA ASP A 105 13.58 16.91 -11.22
C ASP A 105 12.73 18.09 -10.72
N ALA A 106 11.41 17.93 -10.71
CA ALA A 106 10.49 18.96 -10.23
C ALA A 106 10.55 19.12 -8.69
N LEU A 107 11.02 18.10 -7.98
CA LEU A 107 11.16 18.09 -6.53
C LEU A 107 12.57 18.47 -6.06
N GLU A 108 13.55 18.54 -6.96
CA GLU A 108 14.93 18.89 -6.65
C GLU A 108 15.07 20.22 -5.86
N PRO A 109 14.30 21.29 -6.14
CA PRO A 109 14.37 22.53 -5.35
C PRO A 109 13.99 22.37 -3.87
N PHE A 110 13.38 21.25 -3.49
CA PHE A 110 12.94 20.95 -2.12
C PHE A 110 13.86 19.94 -1.42
N ARG A 111 14.95 19.50 -2.06
CA ARG A 111 15.97 18.65 -1.45
C ARG A 111 16.79 19.47 -0.46
N THR A 112 16.71 19.15 0.83
CA THR A 112 17.45 19.79 1.94
C THR A 112 18.66 18.98 2.38
#